data_AF-A0A7W1D4Z7-F1
#
_entry.id   AF-A0A7W1D4Z7-F1
#
_cell.length_a   1.000
_cell.length_b   1.000
_cell.length_c   1.000
_cell.angle_alpha   90.00
_cell.angle_beta   90.00
_cell.angle_gamma   90.00
#
_symmetry.space_group_name_H-M   'P 1'
#
loop_
_entity.id
_entity.type
_entity.pdbx_description
1 polymer ?
#
loop_
_entity_poly.entity_id
_entity_poly.type
_entity_poly.pdbx_seq_one_letter_code
_entity_poly.pdbx_strand_id
1 'polypeptide(L)'
;MPIVAIVLSFIVGLIVFFPFPSWIKLVGLIVSANALVYAFAPLVFGALRAQEPDRERPFKLSGGSILAPLGFVAANYIVYFTGWVTNSKLFLLVLLGFVVLGISYAIQPVDQRPPLEWKATGWMWPYFGGMALLSYLGSFEGGKKAIPFGLDLVLVAVFSVIIYFFAMRPGSILIGPVCT
;
A
#
# COMPACT_ATOMS: atom_id res chain seq x y z
N MET A 1 -27.68 13.49 9.93
CA MET A 1 -26.44 13.39 10.73
C MET A 1 -26.19 11.93 11.06
N PRO A 2 -25.08 11.32 10.61
CA PRO A 2 -24.82 9.90 10.87
C PRO A 2 -24.31 9.67 12.30
N ILE A 3 -25.21 9.75 13.30
CA ILE A 3 -24.88 9.65 14.74
C ILE A 3 -24.19 8.31 15.06
N VAL A 4 -24.64 7.21 14.44
CA VAL A 4 -24.05 5.88 14.61
C VAL A 4 -22.58 5.85 14.17
N ALA A 5 -22.25 6.50 13.05
CA ALA A 5 -20.87 6.57 12.56
C ALA A 5 -19.97 7.41 13.49
N ILE A 6 -20.51 8.48 14.08
CA ILE A 6 -19.79 9.32 15.04
C ILE A 6 -19.46 8.51 16.31
N VAL A 7 -20.45 7.83 16.89
CA VAL A 7 -20.27 7.02 18.10
C VAL A 7 -19.31 5.85 17.84
N LEU A 8 -19.46 5.15 16.71
CA LEU A 8 -18.57 4.07 16.32
C LEU A 8 -17.12 4.56 16.19
N SER A 9 -16.90 5.66 15.45
CA SER A 9 -15.56 6.24 15.26
C SER A 9 -14.94 6.71 16.58
N PHE A 10 -15.75 7.21 17.51
CA PHE A 10 -15.30 7.61 18.84
C PHE A 10 -14.81 6.40 19.65
N ILE A 11 -15.61 5.32 19.73
CA ILE A 11 -15.25 4.10 20.46
C ILE A 11 -14.01 3.45 19.85
N VAL A 12 -13.95 3.33 18.53
CA VAL A 12 -12.78 2.78 17.81
C VAL A 12 -11.56 3.66 18.05
N GLY A 13 -11.71 4.99 18.02
CA GLY A 13 -10.67 5.94 18.37
C GLY A 13 -10.10 5.68 19.77
N LEU A 14 -10.96 5.58 20.80
CA LEU A 14 -10.52 5.29 22.18
C LEU A 14 -9.73 3.98 22.28
N ILE A 15 -10.19 2.92 21.63
CA ILE A 15 -9.51 1.62 21.63
C ILE A 15 -8.14 1.72 20.94
N VAL A 16 -8.05 2.42 19.81
CA VAL A 16 -6.79 2.57 19.05
C VAL A 16 -5.80 3.49 19.78
N PHE A 17 -6.25 4.49 20.54
CA PHE A 17 -5.38 5.36 21.33
C PHE A 17 -4.83 4.66 22.58
N PHE A 18 -5.60 3.77 23.22
CA PHE A 18 -5.23 3.09 24.46
C PHE A 18 -3.86 2.35 24.45
N PRO A 19 -3.48 1.59 23.42
CA PRO A 19 -2.24 0.80 23.43
C PRO A 19 -0.96 1.59 23.13
N PHE A 20 -1.03 2.89 22.78
CA PHE A 20 0.14 3.65 22.39
C PHE A 20 0.64 4.58 23.51
N PRO A 21 1.80 4.29 24.13
CA PRO A 21 2.33 5.09 25.22
C PRO A 21 2.91 6.44 24.79
N SER A 22 2.92 6.76 23.48
CA SER A 22 3.55 7.97 22.95
C SER A 22 2.82 8.51 21.72
N TRP A 23 2.48 9.80 21.76
CA TRP A 23 1.91 10.56 20.65
C TRP A 23 2.77 10.50 19.38
N ILE A 24 4.10 10.56 19.49
CA ILE A 24 5.00 10.51 18.34
C ILE A 24 4.91 9.16 17.61
N LYS A 25 4.73 8.06 18.35
CA LYS A 25 4.53 6.73 17.76
C LYS A 25 3.19 6.62 17.02
N LEU A 26 2.14 7.29 17.51
CA LEU A 26 0.84 7.37 16.83
C LEU A 26 0.95 8.14 15.51
N VAL A 27 1.53 9.35 15.56
CA VAL A 27 1.71 10.17 14.35
C VAL A 27 2.57 9.45 13.32
N GLY A 28 3.67 8.79 13.75
CA GLY A 28 4.51 8.00 12.85
C GLY A 28 3.75 6.86 12.15
N LEU A 29 2.88 6.15 12.87
CA LEU A 29 2.04 5.11 12.29
C LEU A 29 1.04 5.68 11.27
N ILE A 30 0.35 6.78 11.61
CA ILE A 30 -0.63 7.44 10.74
C ILE A 30 0.02 7.97 9.46
N VAL A 31 1.18 8.63 9.59
CA VAL A 31 1.93 9.14 8.43
C VAL A 31 2.39 8.00 7.53
N SER A 32 2.89 6.90 8.11
CA SER A 32 3.28 5.71 7.34
C SER A 32 2.08 5.08 6.62
N ALA A 33 0.94 5.00 7.30
CA ALA A 33 -0.29 4.45 6.73
C ALA A 33 -0.78 5.31 5.56
N ASN A 34 -0.79 6.64 5.71
CA ASN A 34 -1.14 7.56 4.63
C ASN A 34 -0.14 7.49 3.47
N ALA A 35 1.16 7.40 3.76
CA ALA A 35 2.18 7.23 2.73
C ALA A 35 1.97 5.92 1.95
N LEU A 36 1.63 4.83 2.64
CA LEU A 36 1.27 3.56 2.01
C LEU A 36 0.03 3.72 1.11
N VAL A 37 -1.01 4.42 1.56
CA VAL A 37 -2.19 4.73 0.73
C VAL A 37 -1.79 5.51 -0.52
N TYR A 38 -0.93 6.52 -0.38
CA TYR A 38 -0.41 7.29 -1.52
C TYR A 38 0.49 6.48 -2.44
N ALA A 39 1.15 5.42 -1.95
CA ALA A 39 1.91 4.50 -2.80
C ALA A 39 1.00 3.77 -3.81
N PHE A 40 -0.27 3.53 -3.49
CA PHE A 40 -1.21 2.93 -4.44
C PHE A 40 -1.67 3.91 -5.54
N ALA A 41 -1.69 5.22 -5.28
CA ALA A 41 -2.12 6.22 -6.25
C ALA A 41 -1.38 6.17 -7.61
N PRO A 42 -0.02 6.14 -7.68
CA PRO A 42 0.70 6.03 -8.95
C PRO A 42 0.50 4.67 -9.64
N LEU A 43 0.19 3.61 -8.89
CA LEU A 43 -0.12 2.30 -9.45
C LEU A 43 -1.50 2.31 -10.11
N VAL A 44 -2.52 2.85 -9.45
CA VAL A 44 -3.86 3.02 -10.01
C VAL A 44 -3.82 3.93 -11.24
N PHE A 45 -3.06 5.03 -11.18
CA PHE A 45 -2.84 5.92 -12.32
C PHE A 45 -2.26 5.18 -13.54
N GLY A 46 -1.28 4.30 -13.30
CA GLY A 46 -0.64 3.49 -14.32
C GLY A 46 -1.50 2.34 -14.86
N ALA A 47 -2.33 1.74 -14.01
CA ALA A 47 -3.28 0.71 -14.41
C ALA A 47 -4.42 1.29 -15.25
N LEU A 48 -5.02 2.41 -14.82
CA LEU A 48 -6.13 3.06 -15.52
C LEU A 48 -5.70 3.59 -16.90
N ARG A 49 -4.56 4.29 -16.95
CA ARG A 49 -3.47 3.94 -17.86
C ARG A 49 -3.76 3.09 -19.09
N ALA A 50 -3.54 1.81 -18.82
CA ALA A 50 -3.45 0.72 -19.75
C ALA A 50 -4.82 0.09 -20.01
N GLN A 51 -5.74 0.15 -19.04
CA GLN A 51 -7.11 -0.39 -19.19
C GLN A 51 -7.98 0.50 -20.09
N GLU A 52 -7.90 1.83 -19.95
CA GLU A 52 -8.69 2.78 -20.74
C GLU A 52 -7.79 3.84 -21.40
N PRO A 53 -7.02 3.45 -22.43
CA PRO A 53 -6.14 4.38 -23.15
C PRO A 53 -6.93 5.48 -23.89
N ASP A 54 -8.08 5.13 -24.45
CA ASP A 54 -8.86 5.99 -25.37
C ASP A 54 -9.87 6.92 -24.68
N ARG A 55 -10.01 6.81 -23.35
CA ARG A 55 -10.92 7.67 -22.59
C ARG A 55 -10.51 9.14 -22.71
N GLU A 56 -11.46 10.02 -23.01
CA GLU A 56 -11.23 11.47 -23.03
C GLU A 56 -10.79 11.95 -21.64
N ARG A 57 -9.67 12.70 -21.61
CA ARG A 57 -9.04 13.18 -20.37
C ARG A 57 -9.01 14.71 -20.37
N PRO A 58 -9.84 15.37 -19.55
CA PRO A 58 -9.81 16.83 -19.39
C PRO A 58 -8.45 17.34 -18.90
N PHE A 59 -7.72 16.51 -18.16
CA PHE A 59 -6.37 16.81 -17.67
C PHE A 59 -5.38 15.72 -18.12
N LYS A 60 -4.33 16.13 -18.83
CA LYS A 60 -3.23 15.25 -19.26
C LYS A 60 -1.95 15.67 -18.55
N LEU A 61 -1.51 14.84 -17.59
CA LEU A 61 -0.22 15.02 -16.95
C LEU A 61 0.90 14.63 -17.93
N SER A 62 1.69 15.60 -18.40
CA SER A 62 2.91 15.35 -19.16
C SER A 62 3.92 14.60 -18.29
N GLY A 63 4.57 13.56 -18.83
CA GLY A 63 5.57 12.78 -18.08
C GLY A 63 5.01 11.82 -17.02
N GLY A 64 3.70 11.54 -17.02
CA GLY A 64 3.06 10.66 -16.04
C GLY A 64 3.68 9.27 -15.92
N SER A 65 4.25 8.72 -16.99
CA SER A 65 4.93 7.43 -17.00
C SER A 65 6.22 7.40 -16.17
N ILE A 66 6.86 8.56 -15.96
CA ILE A 66 8.08 8.71 -15.15
C ILE A 66 7.74 9.21 -13.75
N LEU A 67 6.80 10.15 -13.64
CA LEU A 67 6.38 10.70 -12.36
C LEU A 67 5.70 9.64 -11.46
N ALA A 68 4.97 8.70 -12.05
CA ALA A 68 4.31 7.66 -11.28
C ALA A 68 5.28 6.69 -10.57
N PRO A 69 6.29 6.07 -11.23
CA PRO A 69 7.27 5.27 -10.51
C PRO A 69 8.09 6.09 -9.51
N LEU A 70 8.42 7.35 -9.80
CA LEU A 70 9.10 8.22 -8.85
C LEU A 70 8.24 8.52 -7.61
N GLY A 71 6.94 8.76 -7.80
CA GLY A 71 5.99 8.95 -6.71
C GLY A 71 5.86 7.70 -5.84
N PHE A 72 5.90 6.51 -6.45
CA PHE A 72 5.90 5.24 -5.73
C PHE A 72 7.17 5.07 -4.87
N VAL A 73 8.34 5.38 -5.42
CA VAL A 73 9.62 5.38 -4.68
C VAL A 73 9.56 6.35 -3.49
N ALA A 74 9.07 7.58 -3.71
CA ALA A 74 8.98 8.59 -2.66
C ALA A 74 8.05 8.14 -1.52
N ALA A 75 6.90 7.55 -1.84
CA ALA A 75 5.99 7.00 -0.85
C ALA A 75 6.65 5.87 -0.03
N ASN A 76 7.38 4.96 -0.68
CA ASN A 76 8.09 3.88 0.00
C ASN A 76 9.24 4.38 0.88
N TYR A 77 9.89 5.49 0.53
CA TYR A 77 10.87 6.12 1.43
C TYR A 77 10.24 6.64 2.71
N ILE A 78 9.06 7.26 2.65
CA ILE A 78 8.36 7.73 3.86
C ILE A 78 8.06 6.54 4.78
N VAL A 79 7.57 5.44 4.22
CA VAL A 79 7.35 4.19 4.98
C VAL A 79 8.68 3.67 5.53
N TYR A 80 9.75 3.66 4.74
CA TYR A 80 11.05 3.16 5.17
C TYR A 80 11.64 3.95 6.36
N PHE A 81 11.49 5.28 6.34
CA PHE A 81 12.04 6.17 7.38
C PHE A 81 11.37 6.04 8.74
N THR A 82 10.15 5.52 8.82
CA THR A 82 9.45 5.36 10.10
C THR A 82 9.94 4.15 10.91
N GLY A 83 10.80 3.33 10.31
CA GLY A 83 11.53 2.26 10.99
C GLY A 83 10.72 0.98 11.21
N TRP A 84 11.41 -0.10 11.54
CA TRP A 84 10.86 -1.44 11.69
C TRP A 84 9.81 -1.54 12.80
N VAL A 85 10.00 -0.87 13.94
CA VAL A 85 9.06 -0.94 15.07
C VAL A 85 7.68 -0.39 14.69
N THR A 86 7.64 0.65 13.85
CA THR A 86 6.40 1.24 13.36
C THR A 86 5.84 0.43 12.20
N ASN A 87 6.69 0.06 11.25
CA ASN A 87 6.30 -0.67 10.05
C ASN A 87 5.78 -2.07 10.34
N SER A 88 6.38 -2.79 11.28
CA SER A 88 5.88 -4.12 11.70
C SER A 88 4.43 -4.06 12.17
N LYS A 89 4.05 -3.03 12.93
CA LYS A 89 2.65 -2.80 13.36
C LYS A 89 1.75 -2.46 12.19
N LEU A 90 2.22 -1.61 11.28
CA LEU A 90 1.50 -1.25 10.06
C LEU A 90 1.25 -2.48 9.18
N PHE A 91 2.26 -3.32 8.94
CA PHE A 91 2.09 -4.54 8.15
C PHE A 91 1.17 -5.54 8.85
N LEU A 92 1.23 -5.66 10.17
CA LEU A 92 0.28 -6.48 10.93
C LEU A 92 -1.16 -5.98 10.78
N LEU A 93 -1.37 -4.66 10.85
CA LEU A 93 -2.70 -4.06 10.61
C LEU A 93 -3.20 -4.31 9.18
N VAL A 94 -2.32 -4.21 8.18
CA VAL A 94 -2.64 -4.53 6.79
C VAL A 94 -3.03 -6.00 6.65
N LEU A 95 -2.27 -6.92 7.26
CA LEU A 95 -2.59 -8.35 7.27
C LEU A 95 -3.95 -8.62 7.94
N LEU A 96 -4.25 -7.94 9.05
CA LEU A 96 -5.55 -8.03 9.71
C LEU A 96 -6.67 -7.52 8.77
N GLY A 97 -6.43 -6.43 8.03
CA GLY A 97 -7.34 -5.95 7.00
C GLY A 97 -7.62 -6.99 5.92
N PHE A 98 -6.59 -7.71 5.44
CA PHE A 98 -6.77 -8.83 4.51
C PHE A 98 -7.56 -10.00 5.10
N VAL A 99 -7.36 -10.32 6.39
CA VAL A 99 -8.15 -11.35 7.08
C VAL A 99 -9.62 -10.95 7.15
N VAL A 100 -9.91 -9.71 7.54
CA VAL A 100 -11.29 -9.18 7.58
C VAL A 100 -11.92 -9.20 6.19
N LEU A 101 -11.17 -8.80 5.15
CA LEU A 101 -11.63 -8.89 3.76
C LEU A 101 -11.94 -10.33 3.36
N GLY A 102 -11.07 -11.29 3.72
CA GLY A 102 -11.28 -12.72 3.44
C GLY A 102 -12.51 -13.29 4.14
N ILE A 103 -12.74 -12.92 5.40
CA ILE A 103 -13.95 -13.31 6.15
C ILE A 103 -15.19 -12.68 5.51
N SER A 104 -15.15 -11.39 5.17
CA SER A 104 -16.26 -10.70 4.53
C SER A 104 -16.62 -11.35 3.18
N TYR A 105 -15.61 -11.71 2.38
CA TYR A 105 -15.79 -12.42 1.13
C TYR A 105 -16.39 -13.83 1.33
N ALA A 106 -15.98 -14.55 2.38
CA ALA A 106 -16.50 -15.88 2.68
C ALA A 106 -17.97 -15.86 3.12
N ILE A 107 -18.38 -14.81 3.85
CA ILE A 107 -19.75 -14.63 4.35
C ILE A 107 -20.68 -14.12 3.24
N GLN A 108 -20.17 -13.43 2.23
CA GLN A 108 -21.00 -12.90 1.13
C GLN A 108 -21.66 -14.03 0.31
N PRO A 109 -22.93 -13.85 -0.10
CA PRO A 109 -23.62 -14.75 -1.03
C PRO A 109 -22.83 -14.92 -2.33
N VAL A 110 -22.79 -16.13 -2.88
CA VAL A 110 -21.97 -16.50 -4.05
C VAL A 110 -22.23 -15.58 -5.25
N ASP A 111 -23.49 -15.20 -5.41
CA ASP A 111 -24.05 -14.34 -6.45
C ASP A 111 -23.65 -12.86 -6.33
N GLN A 112 -23.14 -12.43 -5.18
CA GLN A 112 -22.61 -11.08 -4.95
C GLN A 112 -21.07 -11.06 -4.84
N ARG A 113 -20.40 -12.22 -4.98
CA ARG A 113 -18.94 -12.30 -4.86
C ARG A 113 -18.28 -11.69 -6.10
N PRO A 114 -17.53 -10.57 -5.96
CA PRO A 114 -16.71 -10.10 -7.06
C PRO A 114 -15.66 -11.16 -7.42
N PRO A 115 -15.32 -11.34 -8.71
CA PRO A 115 -14.31 -12.32 -9.10
C PRO A 115 -12.96 -12.00 -8.43
N LEU A 116 -12.44 -12.95 -7.66
CA LEU A 116 -11.13 -12.85 -7.03
C LEU A 116 -10.03 -13.05 -8.08
N GLU A 117 -9.50 -11.93 -8.56
CA GLU A 117 -8.45 -11.91 -9.57
C GLU A 117 -7.08 -12.05 -8.91
N TRP A 118 -6.74 -13.29 -8.55
CA TRP A 118 -5.50 -13.65 -7.85
C TRP A 118 -4.23 -13.15 -8.57
N LYS A 119 -4.28 -13.04 -9.91
CA LYS A 119 -3.15 -12.51 -10.70
C LYS A 119 -2.95 -11.01 -10.51
N ALA A 120 -4.04 -10.26 -10.33
CA ALA A 120 -3.99 -8.82 -10.06
C ALA A 120 -3.51 -8.49 -8.65
N THR A 121 -3.79 -9.36 -7.68
CA THR A 121 -3.37 -9.18 -6.27
C THR A 121 -1.96 -9.75 -6.00
N GLY A 122 -1.43 -10.58 -6.91
CA GLY A 122 -0.18 -11.32 -6.71
C GLY A 122 1.05 -10.46 -6.42
N TRP A 123 1.10 -9.21 -6.88
CA TRP A 123 2.22 -8.29 -6.64
C TRP A 123 2.23 -7.68 -5.24
N MET A 124 1.09 -7.68 -4.53
CA MET A 124 0.99 -7.09 -3.19
C MET A 124 1.81 -7.90 -2.17
N TRP A 125 1.85 -9.22 -2.31
CA TRP A 125 2.62 -10.10 -1.42
C TRP A 125 4.14 -9.82 -1.46
N PRO A 126 4.82 -9.84 -2.63
CA PRO A 126 6.23 -9.48 -2.69
C PRO A 126 6.47 -8.01 -2.32
N TYR A 127 5.52 -7.10 -2.55
CA TYR A 127 5.63 -5.71 -2.12
C TYR A 127 5.69 -5.58 -0.59
N PHE A 128 4.67 -6.08 0.12
CA PHE A 128 4.62 -6.01 1.58
C PHE A 128 5.73 -6.84 2.23
N GLY A 129 5.99 -8.05 1.71
CA GLY A 129 7.06 -8.90 2.20
C GLY A 129 8.45 -8.28 2.00
N GLY A 130 8.71 -7.69 0.84
CA GLY A 130 9.97 -7.03 0.55
C GLY A 130 10.16 -5.74 1.34
N MET A 131 9.12 -4.91 1.49
CA MET A 131 9.17 -3.72 2.36
C MET A 131 9.40 -4.11 3.82
N ALA A 132 8.77 -5.18 4.31
CA ALA A 132 9.02 -5.70 5.65
C ALA A 132 10.47 -6.17 5.81
N LEU A 133 11.00 -6.93 4.84
CA LEU A 133 12.38 -7.40 4.87
C LEU A 133 13.39 -6.24 4.83
N LEU A 134 13.19 -5.27 3.93
CA LEU A 134 14.05 -4.09 3.81
C LEU A 134 14.01 -3.25 5.08
N SER A 135 12.82 -3.04 5.65
CA SER A 135 12.67 -2.32 6.92
C SER A 135 13.34 -3.05 8.08
N TYR A 136 13.28 -4.38 8.10
CA TYR A 136 13.94 -5.21 9.13
C TYR A 136 15.47 -5.23 9.00
N LEU A 137 16.01 -5.27 7.78
CA LEU A 137 17.47 -5.29 7.53
C LEU A 137 18.09 -3.88 7.50
N GLY A 138 17.23 -2.86 7.45
CA GLY A 138 17.59 -1.46 7.28
C GLY A 138 18.36 -0.81 8.43
N SER A 139 18.83 0.41 8.17
CA SER A 139 19.60 1.20 9.12
C SER A 139 18.74 2.00 10.11
N PHE A 140 17.44 2.16 9.82
CA PHE A 140 16.48 2.94 10.60
C PHE A 140 15.98 2.20 11.86
N GLU A 141 15.21 2.91 12.71
CA GLU A 141 14.81 2.47 14.06
C GLU A 141 14.28 1.02 14.09
N GLY A 142 14.89 0.17 14.93
CA GLY A 142 14.51 -1.24 15.09
C GLY A 142 14.99 -2.19 14.00
N GLY A 143 15.66 -1.69 12.96
CA GLY A 143 16.33 -2.51 11.95
C GLY A 143 17.64 -3.11 12.47
N LYS A 144 18.06 -4.24 11.88
CA LYS A 144 19.30 -4.95 12.22
C LYS A 144 20.58 -4.19 11.84
N LYS A 145 20.48 -3.07 11.11
CA LYS A 145 21.62 -2.31 10.57
C LYS A 145 22.59 -3.19 9.77
N ALA A 146 22.07 -4.21 9.10
CA ALA A 146 22.87 -5.13 8.30
C ALA A 146 23.35 -4.47 7.00
N ILE A 147 22.61 -3.46 6.52
CA ILE A 147 22.93 -2.68 5.33
C ILE A 147 23.48 -1.32 5.77
N PRO A 148 24.57 -0.81 5.17
CA PRO A 148 25.08 0.51 5.46
C PRO A 148 24.12 1.59 4.93
N PHE A 149 24.05 2.69 5.68
CA PHE A 149 23.26 3.85 5.33
C PHE A 149 23.67 4.40 3.95
N GLY A 150 22.70 4.66 3.09
CA GLY A 150 22.89 5.06 1.70
C GLY A 150 22.64 3.92 0.71
N LEU A 151 23.19 2.72 0.96
CA LEU A 151 22.88 1.55 0.13
C LEU A 151 21.44 1.07 0.37
N ASP A 152 20.95 1.21 1.58
CA ASP A 152 19.58 0.91 1.95
C ASP A 152 18.55 1.74 1.14
N LEU A 153 18.82 3.02 0.94
CA LEU A 153 18.01 3.91 0.09
C LEU A 153 17.98 3.44 -1.37
N VAL A 154 19.16 3.13 -1.94
CA VAL A 154 19.25 2.63 -3.31
C VAL A 154 18.49 1.31 -3.45
N LEU A 155 18.61 0.40 -2.49
CA LEU A 155 17.88 -0.86 -2.48
C LEU A 155 16.37 -0.64 -2.43
N VAL A 156 15.88 0.27 -1.58
CA VAL A 156 14.45 0.61 -1.50
C VAL A 156 13.96 1.22 -2.81
N ALA A 157 14.72 2.11 -3.45
CA ALA A 157 14.37 2.67 -4.76
C ALA A 157 14.30 1.60 -5.85
N VAL A 158 15.35 0.78 -5.97
CA VAL A 158 15.40 -0.30 -6.97
C VAL A 158 14.26 -1.30 -6.75
N PHE A 159 14.04 -1.72 -5.50
CA PHE A 159 12.93 -2.59 -5.13
C PHE A 159 11.57 -1.98 -5.50
N SER A 160 11.36 -0.70 -5.19
CA SER A 160 10.12 0.02 -5.52
C SER A 160 9.88 0.04 -7.02
N VAL A 161 10.91 0.32 -7.82
CA VAL A 161 10.82 0.32 -9.28
C VAL A 161 10.51 -1.08 -9.81
N ILE A 162 11.17 -2.12 -9.31
CA ILE A 162 10.91 -3.52 -9.68
C ILE A 162 9.45 -3.89 -9.39
N ILE A 163 8.96 -3.57 -8.19
CA ILE A 163 7.57 -3.83 -7.80
C ILE A 163 6.60 -3.05 -8.68
N TYR A 164 6.89 -1.78 -8.97
CA TYR A 164 6.05 -0.96 -9.83
C TYR A 164 5.86 -1.61 -11.21
N PHE A 165 6.95 -2.00 -11.86
CA PHE A 165 6.88 -2.70 -13.14
C PHE A 165 6.28 -4.10 -13.03
N PHE A 166 6.45 -4.80 -11.89
CA PHE A 166 5.82 -6.09 -11.64
C PHE A 166 4.30 -5.96 -11.53
N ALA A 167 3.82 -4.94 -10.82
CA ALA A 167 2.40 -4.62 -10.66
C ALA A 167 1.75 -4.15 -11.98
N MET A 168 2.52 -3.55 -12.88
CA MET A 168 2.08 -3.10 -14.19
C MET A 168 2.11 -4.17 -15.29
N ARG A 169 2.47 -5.41 -14.96
CA ARG A 169 2.49 -6.46 -15.99
C ARG A 169 1.07 -6.69 -16.52
N PRO A 170 0.90 -7.02 -17.81
CA PRO A 170 -0.42 -7.27 -18.40
C PRO A 170 -1.24 -8.34 -17.65
N GLY A 171 -0.57 -9.31 -17.00
CA GLY A 171 -1.24 -10.33 -16.20
C GLY A 171 -1.79 -9.85 -14.85
N SER A 172 -1.31 -8.72 -14.32
CA SER A 172 -1.78 -8.12 -13.05
C SER A 172 -2.74 -6.95 -13.26
N ILE A 173 -2.79 -6.40 -14.47
CA ILE A 173 -3.77 -5.39 -14.85
C ILE A 173 -5.06 -6.13 -15.25
N LEU A 174 -6.16 -5.82 -14.57
CA LEU A 174 -7.49 -6.35 -14.84
C LEU A 174 -7.96 -5.97 -16.26
N ILE A 175 -7.50 -6.70 -17.28
CA ILE A 175 -8.13 -6.71 -18.59
C ILE A 175 -9.20 -7.80 -18.52
N GLY A 176 -10.26 -7.55 -17.77
CA GLY A 176 -11.49 -8.32 -17.93
C GLY A 176 -12.04 -8.05 -19.34
N PRO A 177 -12.73 -9.00 -19.98
CA PRO A 177 -13.42 -8.70 -21.22
C PRO A 177 -14.36 -7.53 -20.97
N VAL A 178 -14.16 -6.43 -21.70
CA VAL A 178 -15.19 -5.41 -21.85
C VAL A 178 -16.34 -6.13 -22.54
N CYS A 179 -17.33 -6.57 -21.77
CA CYS A 179 -18.58 -7.03 -22.33
C CYS A 179 -19.20 -5.84 -23.07
N THR A 180 -18.98 -5.78 -24.38
CA THR A 180 -19.81 -5.06 -25.34
C THR A 180 -21.16 -5.73 -25.47
#